data_AF-A0A847X760-F1
#
_entry.id   AF-A0A847X760-F1
#
_cell.length_a   1.000
_cell.length_b   1.000
_cell.length_c   1.000
_cell.angle_alpha   90.00
_cell.angle_beta   90.00
_cell.angle_gamma   90.00
#
_symmetry.space_group_name_H-M   'P 1'
#
loop_
_entity.id
_entity.type
_entity.pdbx_description
1 polymer ?
#
loop_
_entity_poly.entity_id
_entity_poly.type
_entity_poly.pdbx_seq_one_letter_code
_entity_poly.pdbx_strand_id
1 'polypeptide(L)' 'MSSQCCEHQTCVKNVPIFRNLKEKEVHKISRLIEQRNFSSQEVIFQEGDPVGRMLILRKGRVKLVRFGEDGSEYLLDILL' A
#
# COMPACT_ATOMS: atom_id res chain seq x y z
N MET A 1 -15.95 -15.90 -11.10
CA MET A 1 -14.51 -16.01 -11.39
C MET A 1 -13.77 -15.16 -10.37
N SER A 2 -13.41 -15.85 -9.30
CA SER A 2 -13.27 -15.33 -7.95
C SER A 2 -11.80 -15.02 -7.66
N SER A 3 -11.43 -13.75 -7.68
CA SER A 3 -10.28 -13.25 -6.88
C SER A 3 -10.82 -12.53 -5.65
N GLN A 4 -11.72 -13.26 -4.98
CA GLN A 4 -12.31 -12.89 -3.71
C GLN A 4 -11.16 -12.89 -2.69
N CYS A 5 -10.78 -11.70 -2.23
CA CYS A 5 -10.24 -11.55 -0.88
C CYS A 5 -11.40 -11.84 0.09
N CYS A 6 -11.83 -13.10 0.12
CA CYS A 6 -12.80 -13.62 1.05
C CYS A 6 -12.07 -13.81 2.38
N GLU A 7 -12.64 -13.28 3.45
CA GLU A 7 -12.07 -13.08 4.79
C GLU A 7 -11.12 -11.88 4.92
N HIS A 8 -11.71 -10.70 5.06
CA HIS A 8 -11.08 -9.40 5.38
C HIS A 8 -10.03 -9.42 6.53
N GLN A 9 -9.86 -10.49 7.29
CA GLN A 9 -8.99 -10.54 8.47
C GLN A 9 -7.54 -10.96 8.18
N THR A 10 -7.29 -11.71 7.10
CA THR A 10 -5.99 -12.40 6.93
C THR A 10 -4.90 -11.49 6.36
N CYS A 11 -5.22 -10.58 5.43
CA CYS A 11 -4.20 -9.72 4.82
C CYS A 11 -3.58 -8.73 5.81
N VAL A 12 -4.37 -8.21 6.76
CA VAL A 12 -3.88 -7.21 7.73
C VAL A 12 -2.82 -7.79 8.64
N LYS A 13 -2.98 -9.04 9.10
CA LYS A 13 -1.98 -9.71 9.95
C LYS A 13 -0.65 -9.99 9.25
N ASN A 14 -0.67 -10.07 7.91
CA ASN A 14 0.54 -10.29 7.12
C ASN A 14 1.39 -9.02 6.98
N VAL A 15 0.84 -7.84 7.31
CA VAL A 15 1.58 -6.58 7.26
C VAL A 15 2.37 -6.42 8.58
N PRO A 16 3.71 -6.30 8.54
CA PRO A 16 4.54 -6.32 9.75
C PRO A 16 4.18 -5.28 10.82
N ILE A 17 3.65 -4.12 10.42
CA ILE A 17 3.24 -3.06 11.36
C ILE A 17 1.99 -3.44 12.18
N PHE A 18 1.18 -4.37 11.70
CA PHE A 18 -0.07 -4.80 12.35
C PHE A 18 0.04 -6.15 13.07
N ARG A 19 1.22 -6.79 13.07
CA ARG A 19 1.44 -8.15 13.62
C ARG A 19 1.08 -8.30 15.10
N ASN A 20 1.18 -7.22 15.88
CA ASN A 20 0.94 -7.24 17.33
C ASN A 20 -0.49 -6.82 17.71
N LEU A 21 -1.35 -6.56 16.73
CA LEU A 21 -2.74 -6.19 16.99
C LEU A 21 -3.56 -7.43 17.40
N LYS A 22 -4.43 -7.25 18.40
CA LYS A 22 -5.40 -8.28 18.78
C LYS A 22 -6.45 -8.43 17.68
N GLU A 23 -7.11 -9.59 17.64
CA GLU A 23 -8.16 -9.89 16.65
C GLU A 23 -9.22 -8.79 16.50
N LYS A 24 -9.66 -8.20 17.62
CA LYS A 24 -10.65 -7.11 17.62
C LYS A 24 -10.12 -5.85 16.93
N GLU A 25 -8.83 -5.56 17.03
CA GLU A 25 -8.17 -4.41 16.42
C GLU A 25 -7.91 -4.65 14.94
N VAL A 26 -7.43 -5.86 14.60
CA VAL A 26 -7.32 -6.33 13.20
C VAL A 26 -8.67 -6.16 12.51
N HIS A 27 -9.77 -6.61 13.13
CA HIS A 27 -11.10 -6.50 12.56
C HIS A 27 -11.55 -5.03 12.35
N LYS A 28 -11.15 -4.11 13.23
CA LYS A 28 -11.43 -2.68 13.05
C LYS A 28 -10.66 -2.12 11.86
N ILE A 29 -9.35 -2.39 11.78
CA ILE A 29 -8.49 -1.92 10.68
C ILE A 29 -8.94 -2.51 9.35
N SER A 30 -9.25 -3.80 9.30
CA SER A 30 -9.74 -4.48 8.09
C SER A 30 -10.95 -3.78 7.47
N ARG A 31 -11.84 -3.20 8.28
CA ARG A 31 -13.04 -2.48 7.80
C ARG A 31 -12.73 -1.08 7.24
N LEU A 32 -11.55 -0.53 7.54
CA LEU A 32 -11.10 0.79 7.05
C LEU A 32 -10.30 0.67 5.73
N ILE A 33 -9.95 -0.54 5.31
CA ILE A 33 -9.13 -0.75 4.12
C ILE A 33 -10.00 -0.72 2.86
N GLU A 34 -9.65 0.17 1.94
CA GLU A 34 -10.20 0.22 0.59
C GLU A 34 -9.23 -0.43 -0.39
N GLN A 35 -9.70 -1.38 -1.19
CA GLN A 35 -8.89 -1.95 -2.28
C GLN A 35 -8.90 -1.00 -3.49
N ARG A 36 -7.72 -0.66 -3.99
CA ARG A 36 -7.55 0.02 -5.28
C ARG A 36 -6.56 -0.73 -6.16
N ASN A 37 -6.80 -0.70 -7.47
CA ASN A 37 -5.92 -1.25 -8.48
C ASN A 37 -5.35 -0.10 -9.30
N PHE A 38 -4.09 -0.22 -9.70
CA PHE A 38 -3.38 0.72 -10.54
C PHE A 38 -2.87 -0.01 -11.77
N SER A 39 -2.84 0.69 -12.89
CA SER A 39 -2.29 0.21 -14.15
C SER A 39 -0.76 0.26 -14.13
N SER A 40 -0.12 -0.49 -15.03
CA SER A 40 1.33 -0.36 -15.23
C SER A 40 1.66 1.09 -15.60
N GLN A 41 2.72 1.64 -14.99
CA GLN A 41 3.18 3.03 -15.17
C GLN A 41 2.22 4.12 -14.65
N GLU A 42 1.13 3.75 -13.97
CA GLU A 42 0.26 4.72 -13.31
C GLU A 42 0.94 5.29 -12.05
N VAL A 43 0.92 6.61 -11.90
CA VAL A 43 1.44 7.29 -10.72
C VAL A 43 0.46 7.13 -9.57
N ILE A 44 0.93 6.56 -8.45
CA ILE A 44 0.10 6.29 -7.27
C ILE A 44 -0.07 7.57 -6.42
N PHE A 45 1.02 8.26 -6.13
CA PHE A 45 1.06 9.58 -5.49
C PHE A 45 2.37 10.29 -5.82
N GLN A 46 2.41 11.60 -5.59
CA GLN A 46 3.58 12.45 -5.79
C GLN A 46 3.95 13.18 -4.49
N GLU A 47 5.19 13.68 -4.43
CA GLU A 47 5.63 14.53 -3.33
C GLU A 47 4.80 15.83 -3.31
N GLY A 48 4.27 16.19 -2.15
CA GLY A 48 3.35 17.32 -1.98
C GLY A 48 1.87 16.96 -2.01
N ASP A 49 1.51 15.72 -2.41
CA ASP A 49 0.12 15.26 -2.31
C ASP A 49 -0.34 15.26 -0.84
N PRO A 50 -1.63 15.59 -0.57
CA PRO A 50 -2.17 15.57 0.78
C PRO A 50 -1.93 14.23 1.49
N VAL A 51 -1.23 14.28 2.62
CA VAL A 51 -0.95 13.09 3.43
C VAL A 51 -2.19 12.75 4.25
N GLY A 52 -2.87 11.66 3.88
CA GLY A 52 -4.06 11.21 4.62
C GLY A 52 -4.34 9.72 4.55
N ARG A 53 -3.51 8.93 3.87
CA ARG A 53 -3.74 7.50 3.68
C ARG A 53 -2.44 6.71 3.71
N MET A 54 -2.48 5.54 4.32
CA MET A 54 -1.43 4.53 4.23
C MET A 54 -1.79 3.55 3.11
N LEU A 55 -0.82 3.26 2.23
CA LEU A 55 -0.98 2.28 1.17
C LEU A 55 -0.25 0.99 1.56
N ILE A 56 -0.90 -0.13 1.28
CA ILE A 56 -0.37 -1.48 1.51
C ILE A 56 -0.30 -2.17 0.15
N LEU A 57 0.91 -2.52 -0.29
CA LEU A 57 1.09 -3.26 -1.53
C LEU A 57 0.65 -4.71 -1.33
N ARG A 58 -0.50 -5.08 -1.89
CA ARG A 58 -1.02 -6.46 -1.83
C ARG A 58 -0.41 -7.36 -2.90
N LYS A 59 -0.20 -6.83 -4.11
CA LYS A 59 0.33 -7.54 -5.27
C LYS A 59 0.83 -6.53 -6.29
N GLY A 60 2.01 -6.79 -6.85
CA GLY A 60 2.56 -6.01 -7.96
C GLY A 60 3.99 -5.61 -7.67
N ARG A 61 4.45 -4.55 -8.33
CA ARG A 61 5.74 -3.93 -8.04
C ARG A 61 5.56 -2.43 -8.09
N VAL A 62 6.14 -1.71 -7.14
CA VAL A 62 6.09 -0.24 -7.08
C VAL A 62 7.51 0.29 -7.01
N LYS A 63 7.83 1.21 -7.93
CA LYS A 63 9.09 1.95 -7.93
C LYS A 63 8.88 3.23 -7.11
N LEU A 64 9.65 3.39 -6.03
CA LEU A 64 9.64 4.62 -5.24
C LEU A 64 10.84 5.48 -5.64
N VAL A 65 10.56 6.72 -6.02
CA VAL A 65 11.56 7.63 -6.58
C VAL A 65 11.42 9.00 -5.96
N ARG A 66 12.54 9.74 -5.89
CA ARG A 66 12.57 11.15 -5.54
C ARG A 66 13.28 11.92 -6.66
N PHE A 67 12.79 13.11 -6.96
CA PHE A 67 13.41 14.00 -7.94
C PHE A 67 14.23 15.08 -7.22
N GLY A 68 15.45 15.32 -7.68
CA GLY A 68 16.29 16.45 -7.25
C GLY A 68 15.84 17.76 -7.88
N GLU A 69 16.38 18.88 -7.39
CA GLU A 69 16.09 20.22 -7.93
C GLU A 69 16.51 20.38 -9.40
N ASP A 70 17.52 19.62 -9.82
CA ASP A 70 18.02 19.54 -11.19
C ASP A 70 17.21 18.59 -12.09
N GLY A 71 16.16 17.95 -11.54
CA GLY A 71 15.36 16.94 -12.23
C GLY A 71 15.94 15.53 -12.20
N SER A 72 17.07 15.31 -11.53
CA SER A 72 17.68 13.97 -11.40
C SER A 72 16.76 13.03 -10.63
N GLU A 73 16.57 11.81 -11.15
CA GLU A 73 15.75 10.78 -10.50
C GLU A 73 16.61 9.89 -9.59
N TYR A 74 16.26 9.85 -8.31
CA TYR A 74 16.86 8.98 -7.31
C TYR A 74 15.91 7.84 -6.96
N LEU A 75 16.30 6.60 -7.30
CA LEU A 75 15.58 5.41 -6.86
C LEU A 75 15.77 5.24 -5.35
N LEU A 76 14.66 5.26 -4.61
CA LEU A 76 14.66 5.05 -3.17
C LEU A 76 14.45 3.57 -2.83
N ASP A 77 13.48 2.93 -3.49
CA ASP A 77 13.16 1.52 -3.24
C ASP A 77 12.35 0.89 -4.39
N ILE A 78 12.32 -0.44 -4.41
CA ILE A 78 11.41 -1.25 -5.23
C ILE A 78 10.63 -2.18 -4.29
N LEU A 79 9.34 -1.87 -4.10
CA LEU A 79 8.44 -2.68 -3.29
C LEU A 79 7.84 -3.82 -4.14
N LEU A 80 7.83 -5.04 -3.62
CA LEU A 80 7.37 -6.27 -4.27
C LEU A 80 6.21 -6.93 -3.50
#